data_AF-A0A9P5TWC1-F1
#
_entry.id   AF-A0A9P5TWC1-F1
#
_cell.length_a   1.000
_cell.length_b   1.000
_cell.length_c   1.000
_cell.angle_alpha   90.00
_cell.angle_beta   90.00
_cell.angle_gamma   90.00
#
_symmetry.space_group_name_H-M   'P 1'
#
loop_
_entity.id
_entity.type
_entity.pdbx_description
1 polymer ?
#
loop_
_entity_poly.entity_id
_entity_poly.type
_entity_poly.pdbx_seq_one_letter_code
_entity_poly.pdbx_strand_id
1 'polypeptide(L)'
;MKYNSFYSSLIKQAEKFVRVRKMITEGTKLFCDKPHPQTAEFLAAWIMDTCDEINLNGTPKDSSVEHATFTHAQKMRAAATFGFRRVHGLGMLAWHRSEVSGKMLGNPSVSETLTSYMLSLRHRKTLKGEISLSARAVTSALISQLYNYNNQPVFKEPQAYKPSARNVPKEPDGWGGTQSRTECNLGYCLSFCGLLRVDELLKIQVHDIELETDPETGLVITLTLHLPFRKTSQFGGKLCSREIPRLNSIVRD
;
A
#
# COMPACT_ATOMS: atom_id res chain seq x y z
N MET A 1 -4.46 18.62 23.68
CA MET A 1 -4.24 17.92 22.38
C MET A 1 -4.59 16.45 22.59
N LYS A 2 -5.73 15.96 22.07
CA LYS A 2 -6.15 14.56 22.29
C LYS A 2 -5.15 13.62 21.58
N TYR A 3 -4.45 12.80 22.36
CA TYR A 3 -3.58 11.75 21.84
C TYR A 3 -4.41 10.83 20.94
N ASN A 4 -3.91 10.52 19.74
CA ASN A 4 -4.46 9.44 18.94
C ASN A 4 -4.29 8.14 19.75
N SER A 5 -5.39 7.60 20.30
CA SER A 5 -5.34 6.58 21.37
C SER A 5 -4.55 5.34 20.96
N PHE A 6 -4.56 5.03 19.67
CA PHE A 6 -3.84 3.93 19.07
C PHE A 6 -2.31 4.06 19.21
N TYR A 7 -1.73 5.21 18.85
CA TYR A 7 -0.29 5.42 18.97
C TYR A 7 0.17 5.44 20.43
N SER A 8 -0.65 5.99 21.33
CA SER A 8 -0.35 5.96 22.77
C SER A 8 -0.27 4.54 23.32
N SER A 9 -1.15 3.63 22.87
CA SER A 9 -1.11 2.23 23.26
C SER A 9 0.20 1.55 22.83
N LEU A 10 0.60 1.71 21.57
CA LEU A 10 1.85 1.11 21.05
C LEU A 10 3.10 1.67 21.71
N ILE A 11 3.14 2.98 22.01
CA ILE A 11 4.24 3.60 22.75
C ILE A 11 4.38 2.96 24.14
N LYS A 12 3.26 2.77 24.86
CA LYS A 12 3.27 2.09 26.17
C LYS A 12 3.73 0.64 26.07
N GLN A 13 3.36 -0.07 25.01
CA GLN A 13 3.83 -1.44 24.77
C GLN A 13 5.35 -1.50 24.55
N ALA A 14 5.90 -0.58 23.77
CA ALA A 14 7.34 -0.47 23.57
C ALA A 14 8.08 -0.18 24.90
N GLU A 15 7.57 0.74 25.71
CA GLU A 15 8.16 1.03 27.04
C GLU A 15 8.09 -0.18 27.97
N LYS A 16 6.97 -0.90 27.97
CA LYS A 16 6.81 -2.13 28.76
C LYS A 16 7.82 -3.20 28.31
N PHE A 17 7.97 -3.39 27.00
CA PHE A 17 8.90 -4.37 26.44
C PHE A 17 10.34 -4.13 26.90
N VAL A 18 10.87 -2.91 26.74
CA VAL A 18 12.26 -2.62 27.11
C VAL A 18 12.50 -2.72 28.62
N ARG A 19 11.48 -2.44 29.45
CA ARG A 19 11.55 -2.59 30.91
C ARG A 19 11.58 -4.06 31.34
N VAL A 20 10.66 -4.86 30.82
CA VAL A 20 10.57 -6.30 31.14
C VAL A 20 11.86 -7.02 30.74
N ARG A 21 12.46 -6.64 29.61
CA ARG A 21 13.72 -7.20 29.12
C ARG A 21 14.97 -6.55 29.75
N LYS A 22 14.82 -5.61 30.69
CA LYS A 22 15.91 -4.88 31.37
C LYS A 22 16.91 -4.21 30.41
N MET A 23 16.42 -3.73 29.26
CA MET A 23 17.24 -3.05 28.24
C MET A 23 17.56 -1.59 28.59
N ILE A 24 16.79 -1.00 29.50
CA ILE A 24 17.00 0.34 30.03
C ILE A 24 17.08 0.30 31.56
N THR A 25 17.84 1.21 32.15
CA THR A 25 17.97 1.31 33.62
C THR A 25 16.64 1.70 34.26
N GLU A 26 16.41 1.20 35.48
CA GLU A 26 15.21 1.54 36.25
C GLU A 26 15.07 3.06 36.42
N GLY A 27 13.85 3.57 36.23
CA GLY A 27 13.55 5.01 36.27
C GLY A 27 13.73 5.75 34.94
N THR A 28 14.43 5.17 33.95
CA THR A 28 14.54 5.81 32.63
C THR A 28 13.33 5.54 31.73
N LYS A 29 13.09 6.45 30.78
CA LYS A 29 12.03 6.33 29.76
C LYS A 29 12.66 6.05 28.41
N LEU A 30 12.02 5.19 27.61
CA LEU A 30 12.46 4.92 26.24
C LEU A 30 12.24 6.15 25.35
N PHE A 31 11.09 6.79 25.51
CA PHE A 31 10.72 8.01 24.81
C PHE A 31 11.07 9.21 25.70
N CYS A 32 12.10 9.93 25.30
CA CYS A 32 12.57 11.16 25.94
C CYS A 32 13.28 12.05 24.91
N ASP A 33 13.65 13.25 25.34
CA ASP A 33 14.45 14.23 24.60
C ASP A 33 15.90 13.78 24.39
N LYS A 34 16.40 12.88 25.25
CA LYS A 34 17.76 12.33 25.17
C LYS A 34 17.70 10.80 25.24
N PRO A 35 17.30 10.13 24.13
CA PRO A 35 17.16 8.69 24.10
C PRO A 35 18.47 7.98 24.40
N HIS A 36 18.37 6.73 24.87
CA HIS A 36 19.52 5.85 24.99
C HIS A 36 20.22 5.71 23.62
N PRO A 37 21.56 5.63 23.54
CA PRO A 37 22.26 5.50 22.26
C PRO A 37 21.77 4.32 21.41
N GLN A 38 21.38 3.22 22.08
CA GLN A 38 20.87 1.99 21.47
C GLN A 38 19.34 1.97 21.27
N THR A 39 18.65 3.11 21.37
CA THR A 39 17.20 3.13 21.24
C THR A 39 16.72 2.60 19.89
N ALA A 40 17.49 2.78 18.81
CA ALA A 40 17.16 2.24 17.49
C ALA A 40 17.11 0.70 17.50
N GLU A 41 18.09 0.07 18.15
CA GLU A 41 18.24 -1.36 18.33
C GLU A 41 17.12 -1.90 19.22
N PHE A 42 16.75 -1.18 20.28
CA PHE A 42 15.63 -1.56 21.14
C PHE A 42 14.29 -1.56 20.40
N LEU A 43 14.08 -0.58 19.51
CA LEU A 43 12.89 -0.56 18.65
C LEU A 43 12.89 -1.73 17.66
N ALA A 44 14.05 -2.05 17.07
CA ALA A 44 14.18 -3.21 16.18
C ALA A 44 13.89 -4.51 16.93
N ALA A 45 14.45 -4.68 18.13
CA ALA A 45 14.18 -5.82 19.00
C ALA A 45 12.70 -5.94 19.38
N TRP A 46 12.04 -4.83 19.70
CA TRP A 46 10.61 -4.83 20.00
C TRP A 46 9.75 -5.28 18.82
N ILE A 47 10.05 -4.78 17.61
CA ILE A 47 9.37 -5.21 16.39
C ILE A 47 9.69 -6.68 16.10
N MET A 48 10.92 -7.12 16.32
CA MET A 48 11.35 -8.51 16.12
C MET A 48 10.61 -9.49 17.03
N ASP A 49 10.52 -9.16 18.32
CA ASP A 49 9.83 -9.98 19.32
C ASP A 49 8.33 -10.13 18.99
N THR A 50 7.72 -9.11 18.40
CA THR A 50 6.27 -9.11 18.11
C THR A 50 5.92 -9.65 16.72
N CYS A 51 6.70 -9.31 15.70
CA CYS A 51 6.33 -9.51 14.30
C CYS A 51 7.20 -10.55 13.57
N ASP A 52 8.40 -10.83 14.05
CA ASP A 52 9.31 -11.77 13.37
C ASP A 52 9.12 -13.19 13.89
N GLU A 53 9.60 -14.15 13.11
CA GLU A 53 9.60 -15.57 13.48
C GLU A 53 10.89 -16.00 14.15
N ILE A 54 11.79 -15.04 14.34
CA ILE A 54 13.09 -15.24 14.95
C ILE A 54 13.03 -14.57 16.33
N ASN A 55 13.45 -15.29 17.35
CA ASN A 55 13.63 -14.77 18.70
C ASN A 55 14.83 -13.83 18.75
N LEU A 56 14.92 -13.03 19.82
CA LEU A 56 16.04 -12.10 20.01
C LEU A 56 17.42 -12.79 20.13
N ASN A 57 17.44 -14.08 20.46
CA ASN A 57 18.65 -14.92 20.49
C ASN A 57 18.99 -15.54 19.12
N GLY A 58 18.22 -15.23 18.06
CA GLY A 58 18.41 -15.78 16.72
C GLY A 58 17.77 -17.14 16.48
N THR A 59 17.14 -17.77 17.47
CA THR A 59 16.47 -19.07 17.27
C THR A 59 15.09 -18.88 16.60
N PRO A 60 14.61 -19.84 15.81
CA PRO A 60 13.25 -19.81 15.31
C PRO A 60 12.26 -19.84 16.49
N LYS A 61 11.13 -19.15 16.33
CA LYS A 61 9.98 -19.25 17.21
C LYS A 61 9.18 -20.51 16.89
N ASP A 62 8.43 -20.97 17.88
CA ASP A 62 7.51 -22.10 17.72
C ASP A 62 6.41 -21.74 16.70
N SER A 63 6.07 -22.68 15.82
CA SER A 63 5.06 -22.47 14.77
C SER A 63 3.64 -22.26 15.32
N SER A 64 3.40 -22.61 16.59
CA SER A 64 2.14 -22.35 17.29
C SER A 64 1.97 -20.89 17.71
N VAL A 65 3.05 -20.09 17.73
CA VAL A 65 2.98 -18.69 18.13
C VAL A 65 2.58 -17.84 16.94
N GLU A 66 1.39 -17.25 16.99
CA GLU A 66 0.95 -16.32 15.95
C GLU A 66 1.85 -15.06 15.96
N HIS A 67 2.35 -14.68 14.79
CA HIS A 67 3.20 -13.51 14.62
C HIS A 67 2.45 -12.37 13.96
N ALA A 68 2.63 -11.15 14.45
CA ALA A 68 1.97 -9.99 13.87
C ALA A 68 2.47 -9.72 12.43
N THR A 69 1.59 -9.10 11.63
CA THR A 69 1.84 -8.79 10.22
C THR A 69 2.87 -7.68 10.02
N PHE A 70 3.44 -7.58 8.81
CA PHE A 70 4.28 -6.43 8.44
C PHE A 70 3.53 -5.10 8.58
N THR A 71 2.22 -5.09 8.33
CA THR A 71 1.36 -3.92 8.58
C THR A 71 1.39 -3.49 10.04
N HIS A 72 1.38 -4.44 10.97
CA HIS A 72 1.50 -4.16 12.39
C HIS A 72 2.88 -3.58 12.72
N ALA A 73 3.97 -4.15 12.17
CA ALA A 73 5.32 -3.61 12.32
C ALA A 73 5.42 -2.15 11.82
N GLN A 74 4.78 -1.81 10.69
CA GLN A 74 4.73 -0.43 10.21
C GLN A 74 4.02 0.50 11.19
N LYS A 75 2.91 0.04 11.79
CA LYS A 75 2.19 0.79 12.83
C LYS A 75 3.05 1.00 14.08
N MET A 76 3.81 -0.01 14.52
CA MET A 76 4.77 0.08 15.63
C MET A 76 5.85 1.14 15.35
N ARG A 77 6.47 1.09 14.16
CA ARG A 77 7.46 2.10 13.75
C ARG A 77 6.87 3.51 13.66
N ALA A 78 5.67 3.64 13.11
CA ALA A 78 4.97 4.92 13.02
C ALA A 78 4.64 5.48 14.42
N ALA A 79 4.25 4.62 15.36
CA ALA A 79 4.03 5.00 16.75
C ALA A 79 5.30 5.53 17.40
N ALA A 80 6.43 4.84 17.20
CA ALA A 80 7.72 5.29 17.71
C ALA A 80 8.13 6.64 17.09
N THR A 81 7.93 6.79 15.77
CA THR A 81 8.18 8.05 15.05
C THR A 81 7.34 9.19 15.62
N PHE A 82 6.05 8.93 15.86
CA PHE A 82 5.15 9.88 16.49
C PHE A 82 5.63 10.27 17.90
N GLY A 83 6.03 9.28 18.72
CA GLY A 83 6.58 9.50 20.06
C GLY A 83 7.78 10.45 20.03
N PHE A 84 8.84 10.10 19.31
CA PHE A 84 10.05 10.93 19.26
C PHE A 84 9.82 12.29 18.58
N ARG A 85 9.06 12.33 17.48
CA ARG A 85 8.84 13.58 16.71
C ARG A 85 7.90 14.54 17.42
N ARG A 86 6.71 14.07 17.80
CA ARG A 86 5.61 14.94 18.28
C ARG A 86 5.61 15.12 19.78
N VAL A 87 5.99 14.10 20.55
CA VAL A 87 5.98 14.18 22.02
C VAL A 87 7.29 14.78 22.54
N HIS A 88 8.43 14.38 21.96
CA HIS A 88 9.76 14.80 22.44
C HIS A 88 10.51 15.78 21.53
N GLY A 89 9.91 16.18 20.41
CA GLY A 89 10.45 17.26 19.58
C GLY A 89 11.75 16.93 18.83
N LEU A 90 12.17 15.66 18.74
CA LEU A 90 13.41 15.24 18.07
C LEU A 90 13.38 15.37 16.54
N GLY A 91 12.23 15.74 15.97
CA GLY A 91 12.07 15.96 14.54
C GLY A 91 12.13 14.68 13.70
N MET A 92 12.62 14.82 12.47
CA MET A 92 12.76 13.77 11.46
C MET A 92 14.21 13.53 11.01
N LEU A 93 15.17 14.18 11.68
CA LEU A 93 16.58 13.99 11.39
C LEU A 93 16.97 12.53 11.65
N ALA A 94 17.74 11.94 10.74
CA ALA A 94 18.19 10.56 10.88
C ALA A 94 19.01 10.40 12.18
N TRP A 95 18.83 9.25 12.85
CA TRP A 95 19.59 8.92 14.05
C TRP A 95 21.06 8.71 13.69
N HIS A 96 21.94 9.57 14.18
CA HIS A 96 23.37 9.54 13.87
C HIS A 96 24.20 9.99 15.06
N ARG A 97 25.48 9.59 15.09
CA ARG A 97 26.44 10.10 16.07
C ARG A 97 26.97 11.44 15.58
N SER A 98 26.86 12.47 16.41
CA SER A 98 27.45 13.78 16.15
C SER A 98 28.98 13.69 16.18
N GLU A 99 29.64 14.17 15.13
CA GLU A 99 31.10 14.21 15.06
C GLU A 99 31.72 15.16 16.10
N VAL A 100 31.01 16.26 16.40
CA VAL A 100 31.49 17.30 17.34
C VAL A 100 31.28 16.88 18.79
N SER A 101 30.09 16.39 19.14
CA SER A 101 29.74 16.09 20.54
C SER A 101 29.91 14.63 20.92
N GLY A 102 30.10 13.74 19.95
CA GLY A 102 30.13 12.29 20.14
C GLY A 102 28.79 11.68 20.56
N LYS A 103 27.73 12.48 20.77
CA LYS A 103 26.41 12.03 21.23
C LYS A 103 25.51 11.61 20.06
N MET A 104 24.56 10.72 20.33
CA MET A 104 23.54 10.37 19.36
C MET A 104 22.50 11.49 19.25
N LEU A 105 22.19 11.90 18.01
CA LEU A 105 21.23 12.95 17.68
C LEU A 105 20.22 12.45 16.64
N GLY A 106 19.05 13.09 16.61
CA GLY A 106 17.98 12.81 15.65
C GLY A 106 16.88 11.92 16.22
N ASN A 107 16.16 11.23 15.34
CA ASN A 107 15.03 10.38 15.70
C ASN A 107 15.40 8.89 15.55
N PRO A 108 15.46 8.10 16.64
CA PRO A 108 15.82 6.69 16.61
C PRO A 108 14.96 5.83 15.65
N SER A 109 13.70 6.21 15.45
CA SER A 109 12.77 5.48 14.55
C SER A 109 13.05 5.68 13.06
N VAL A 110 13.91 6.65 12.73
CA VAL A 110 14.38 6.97 11.37
C VAL A 110 15.87 6.59 11.22
N SER A 111 16.40 5.77 12.14
CA SER A 111 17.74 5.20 12.01
C SER A 111 17.87 4.29 10.79
N GLU A 112 19.10 4.19 10.29
CA GLU A 112 19.47 3.22 9.27
C GLU A 112 19.24 1.79 9.77
N THR A 113 19.67 1.47 10.99
CA THR A 113 19.47 0.16 11.65
C THR A 113 18.02 -0.30 11.59
N LEU A 114 17.07 0.54 12.03
CA LEU A 114 15.66 0.17 12.03
C LEU A 114 15.08 0.11 10.61
N THR A 115 15.56 0.96 9.70
CA THR A 115 15.11 0.96 8.29
C THR A 115 15.52 -0.31 7.57
N SER A 116 16.79 -0.69 7.69
CA SER A 116 17.35 -1.93 7.12
C SER A 116 16.69 -3.17 7.72
N TYR A 117 16.41 -3.15 9.02
CA TYR A 117 15.65 -4.22 9.67
C TYR A 117 14.23 -4.34 9.10
N MET A 118 13.49 -3.23 8.99
CA MET A 118 12.13 -3.23 8.43
C MET A 118 12.09 -3.70 6.97
N LEU A 119 13.10 -3.36 6.17
CA LEU A 119 13.22 -3.84 4.79
C LEU A 119 13.41 -5.36 4.77
N SER A 120 14.34 -5.88 5.57
CA SER A 120 14.58 -7.32 5.71
C SER A 120 13.34 -8.07 6.20
N LEU A 121 12.63 -7.52 7.20
CA LEU A 121 11.38 -8.08 7.71
C LEU A 121 10.31 -8.14 6.61
N ARG A 122 10.17 -7.09 5.80
CA ARG A 122 9.24 -7.06 4.66
C ARG A 122 9.51 -8.20 3.69
N HIS A 123 10.78 -8.41 3.33
CA HIS A 123 11.17 -9.48 2.41
C HIS A 123 10.83 -10.86 3.00
N ARG A 124 11.18 -11.11 4.28
CA ARG A 124 10.83 -12.39 4.95
C ARG A 124 9.33 -12.65 4.96
N LYS A 125 8.51 -11.64 5.30
CA LYS A 125 7.05 -11.76 5.32
C LYS A 125 6.47 -11.99 3.92
N THR A 126 6.98 -11.30 2.91
CA THR A 126 6.56 -11.46 1.51
C THR A 126 6.88 -12.87 1.00
N LEU A 127 8.06 -13.41 1.31
CA LEU A 127 8.45 -14.79 0.95
C LEU A 127 7.54 -15.84 1.56
N LYS A 128 6.89 -15.54 2.68
CA LYS A 128 5.91 -16.43 3.35
C LYS A 128 4.47 -16.23 2.88
N GLY A 129 4.28 -15.44 1.83
CA GLY A 129 2.96 -15.20 1.25
C GLY A 129 2.17 -14.09 1.93
N GLU A 130 2.77 -13.30 2.84
CA GLU A 130 2.11 -12.08 3.31
C GLU A 130 2.00 -11.11 2.12
N ILE A 131 0.76 -10.82 1.73
CA ILE A 131 0.46 -9.96 0.58
C ILE A 131 0.95 -8.54 0.91
N SER A 132 1.83 -7.98 0.08
CA SER A 132 2.27 -6.60 0.25
C SER A 132 1.07 -5.66 0.19
N LEU A 133 0.93 -4.73 1.15
CA LEU A 133 -0.19 -3.78 1.20
C LEU A 133 -0.38 -2.96 -0.10
N SER A 134 0.71 -2.68 -0.83
CA SER A 134 0.66 -2.00 -2.13
C SER A 134 0.22 -2.91 -3.28
N ALA A 135 0.08 -4.20 -3.00
CA ALA A 135 -0.22 -5.27 -3.95
C ALA A 135 -1.45 -6.06 -3.48
N ARG A 136 -2.49 -5.40 -2.97
CA ARG A 136 -3.84 -5.92 -3.24
C ARG A 136 -3.99 -5.89 -4.76
N ALA A 137 -3.59 -6.97 -5.39
CA ALA A 137 -3.69 -7.13 -6.82
C ALA A 137 -5.16 -6.93 -7.18
N VAL A 138 -5.43 -5.93 -7.99
CA VAL A 138 -6.72 -5.80 -8.65
C VAL A 138 -6.93 -7.13 -9.38
N THR A 139 -7.97 -7.88 -9.02
CA THR A 139 -8.26 -9.17 -9.62
C THR A 139 -9.24 -8.99 -10.79
N SER A 140 -9.29 -9.97 -11.70
CA SER A 140 -10.32 -9.99 -12.75
C SER A 140 -11.74 -9.99 -12.15
N ALA A 141 -11.93 -10.65 -11.00
CA ALA A 141 -13.19 -10.64 -10.27
C ALA A 141 -13.56 -9.22 -9.79
N LEU A 142 -12.59 -8.46 -9.29
CA LEU A 142 -12.81 -7.08 -8.85
C LEU A 142 -13.15 -6.15 -10.03
N ILE A 143 -12.47 -6.31 -11.17
CA ILE A 143 -12.78 -5.57 -12.40
C ILE A 143 -14.18 -5.93 -12.92
N SER A 144 -14.57 -7.22 -12.87
CA SER A 144 -15.91 -7.65 -13.26
C SER A 144 -17.00 -7.08 -12.35
N GLN A 145 -16.77 -7.07 -11.03
CA GLN A 145 -17.68 -6.42 -10.08
C GLN A 145 -17.81 -4.92 -10.35
N LEU A 146 -16.69 -4.24 -10.63
CA LEU A 146 -16.69 -2.81 -10.99
C LEU A 146 -17.47 -2.55 -12.28
N TYR A 147 -17.28 -3.38 -13.31
CA TYR A 147 -18.02 -3.30 -14.57
C TYR A 147 -19.53 -3.48 -14.35
N ASN A 148 -19.93 -4.50 -13.59
CA ASN A 148 -21.35 -4.76 -13.31
C ASN A 148 -21.99 -3.63 -12.50
N TYR A 149 -21.26 -3.10 -11.50
CA TYR A 149 -21.71 -1.97 -10.70
C TYR A 149 -21.91 -0.71 -11.55
N ASN A 150 -20.96 -0.36 -12.41
CA ASN A 150 -21.08 0.81 -13.28
C ASN A 150 -22.11 0.65 -14.41
N ASN A 151 -22.48 -0.59 -14.75
CA ASN A 151 -23.50 -0.88 -15.77
C ASN A 151 -24.94 -0.92 -15.26
N GLN A 152 -25.17 -0.59 -13.99
CA GLN A 152 -26.52 -0.46 -13.45
C GLN A 152 -27.29 0.64 -14.19
N PRO A 153 -28.61 0.46 -14.41
CA PRO A 153 -29.43 1.41 -15.19
C PRO A 153 -29.40 2.83 -14.61
N VAL A 154 -29.32 2.94 -13.28
CA VAL A 154 -29.23 4.20 -12.53
C VAL A 154 -28.05 5.08 -12.97
N PHE A 155 -26.95 4.46 -13.43
CA PHE A 155 -25.75 5.19 -13.86
C PHE A 155 -25.66 5.40 -15.37
N LYS A 156 -26.56 4.79 -16.15
CA LYS A 156 -26.58 4.91 -17.63
C LYS A 156 -27.32 6.15 -18.12
N GLU A 157 -28.17 6.73 -17.28
CA GLU A 157 -28.89 7.95 -17.62
C GLU A 157 -27.96 9.17 -17.53
N PRO A 158 -27.80 9.95 -18.62
CA PRO A 158 -26.99 11.16 -18.59
C PRO A 158 -27.63 12.17 -17.64
N GLN A 159 -27.01 12.38 -16.49
CA GLN A 159 -27.42 13.45 -15.58
C GLN A 159 -26.78 14.77 -16.01
N ALA A 160 -27.60 15.83 -16.08
CA ALA A 160 -27.10 17.18 -16.29
C ALA A 160 -26.10 17.54 -15.17
N TYR A 161 -24.98 18.15 -15.56
CA TYR A 161 -23.97 18.60 -14.60
C TYR A 161 -24.59 19.56 -13.57
N LYS A 162 -24.59 19.15 -12.31
CA LYS A 162 -25.00 19.99 -11.18
C LYS A 162 -23.75 20.40 -10.41
N PRO A 163 -23.33 21.68 -10.44
CA PRO A 163 -22.20 22.13 -9.64
C PRO A 163 -22.52 21.93 -8.15
N SER A 164 -21.78 21.04 -7.51
CA SER A 164 -21.90 20.81 -6.07
C SER A 164 -21.24 21.97 -5.31
N ALA A 165 -21.99 22.65 -4.45
CA ALA A 165 -21.45 23.65 -3.54
C ALA A 165 -20.47 23.00 -2.56
N ARG A 166 -19.35 23.67 -2.29
CA ARG A 166 -18.20 23.13 -1.52
C ARG A 166 -18.54 22.65 -0.10
N ASN A 167 -19.71 23.04 0.43
CA ASN A 167 -20.16 22.77 1.81
C ASN A 167 -21.31 21.75 1.93
N VAL A 168 -21.77 21.13 0.85
CA VAL A 168 -22.83 20.10 0.91
C VAL A 168 -22.19 18.72 1.08
N PRO A 169 -22.71 17.84 1.96
CA PRO A 169 -22.26 16.45 2.02
C PRO A 169 -22.39 15.82 0.63
N LYS A 170 -21.27 15.45 0.04
CA LYS A 170 -21.28 14.75 -1.25
C LYS A 170 -21.82 13.36 -1.01
N GLU A 171 -22.88 13.00 -1.73
CA GLU A 171 -23.31 11.61 -1.77
C GLU A 171 -22.16 10.75 -2.30
N PRO A 172 -21.80 9.64 -1.63
CA PRO A 172 -20.68 8.79 -2.02
C PRO A 172 -20.77 8.31 -3.47
N ASP A 173 -21.98 8.20 -4.01
CA ASP A 173 -22.27 7.66 -5.35
C ASP A 173 -22.48 8.77 -6.41
N GLY A 174 -22.49 10.04 -6.01
CA GLY A 174 -22.66 11.19 -6.90
C GLY A 174 -21.40 11.62 -7.67
N TRP A 175 -20.36 10.77 -7.71
CA TRP A 175 -19.06 11.11 -8.31
C TRP A 175 -19.01 10.68 -9.77
N GLY A 176 -19.22 11.63 -10.68
CA GLY A 176 -19.08 11.41 -12.12
C GLY A 176 -20.31 10.75 -12.74
N GLY A 177 -20.94 11.45 -13.68
CA GLY A 177 -22.03 10.89 -14.47
C GLY A 177 -21.57 9.72 -15.35
N THR A 178 -22.46 9.27 -16.23
CA THR A 178 -22.26 8.10 -17.09
C THR A 178 -20.93 8.11 -17.84
N GLN A 179 -20.55 9.26 -18.42
CA GLN A 179 -19.33 9.38 -19.21
C GLN A 179 -18.07 9.12 -18.38
N SER A 180 -17.91 9.82 -17.26
CA SER A 180 -16.73 9.65 -16.39
C SER A 180 -16.63 8.23 -15.83
N ARG A 181 -17.76 7.57 -15.53
CA ARG A 181 -17.77 6.18 -15.09
C ARG A 181 -17.32 5.22 -16.18
N THR A 182 -17.80 5.41 -17.41
CA THR A 182 -17.37 4.62 -18.57
C THR A 182 -15.89 4.83 -18.88
N GLU A 183 -15.41 6.08 -18.84
CA GLU A 183 -14.00 6.44 -19.04
C GLU A 183 -13.10 5.80 -17.98
N CYS A 184 -13.47 5.91 -16.69
CA CYS A 184 -12.73 5.26 -15.62
C CYS A 184 -12.72 3.75 -15.78
N ASN A 185 -13.84 3.14 -16.15
CA ASN A 185 -13.94 1.69 -16.35
C ASN A 185 -13.03 1.22 -17.49
N LEU A 186 -13.02 1.93 -18.62
CA LEU A 186 -12.09 1.67 -19.72
C LEU A 186 -10.63 1.80 -19.24
N GLY A 187 -10.32 2.87 -18.51
CA GLY A 187 -8.98 3.09 -17.95
C GLY A 187 -8.51 1.98 -17.01
N TYR A 188 -9.40 1.46 -16.16
CA TYR A 188 -9.10 0.32 -15.28
C TYR A 188 -8.86 -0.96 -16.07
N CYS A 189 -9.68 -1.24 -17.09
CA CYS A 189 -9.50 -2.39 -17.97
C CYS A 189 -8.16 -2.32 -18.73
N LEU A 190 -7.85 -1.19 -19.35
CA LEU A 190 -6.58 -0.97 -20.05
C LEU A 190 -5.39 -1.09 -19.10
N SER A 191 -5.49 -0.54 -17.89
CA SER A 191 -4.43 -0.66 -16.88
C SER A 191 -4.25 -2.10 -16.39
N PHE A 192 -5.35 -2.84 -16.22
CA PHE A 192 -5.31 -4.22 -15.77
C PHE A 192 -4.74 -5.17 -16.86
N CYS A 193 -5.27 -5.10 -18.08
CA CYS A 193 -4.79 -5.91 -19.20
C CYS A 193 -3.38 -5.51 -19.63
N GLY A 194 -3.11 -4.22 -19.65
CA GLY A 194 -1.84 -3.63 -20.01
C GLY A 194 -0.85 -3.56 -18.86
N LEU A 195 -1.16 -3.99 -17.62
CA LEU A 195 -0.28 -3.81 -16.45
C LEU A 195 0.32 -2.39 -16.37
N LEU A 196 -0.49 -1.38 -16.70
CA LEU A 196 -0.05 0.02 -16.76
C LEU A 196 -0.22 0.67 -15.39
N ARG A 197 0.71 1.57 -15.07
CA ARG A 197 0.54 2.53 -13.98
C ARG A 197 -0.39 3.67 -14.42
N VAL A 198 -0.92 4.42 -13.46
CA VAL A 198 -1.83 5.56 -13.76
C VAL A 198 -1.13 6.62 -14.62
N ASP A 199 0.15 6.91 -14.38
CA ASP A 199 0.92 7.87 -15.18
C ASP A 199 1.22 7.37 -16.60
N GLU A 200 1.24 6.05 -16.80
CA GLU A 200 1.37 5.41 -18.10
C GLU A 200 0.03 5.44 -18.87
N LEU A 201 -1.07 5.11 -18.18
CA LEU A 201 -2.43 5.18 -18.74
C LEU A 201 -2.75 6.58 -19.28
N LEU A 202 -2.43 7.63 -18.52
CA LEU A 202 -2.76 9.01 -18.88
C LEU A 202 -1.96 9.56 -20.08
N LYS A 203 -0.96 8.82 -20.57
CA LYS A 203 -0.20 9.19 -21.79
C LYS A 203 -0.84 8.66 -23.07
N ILE A 204 -1.76 7.70 -22.97
CA ILE A 204 -2.44 7.10 -24.12
C ILE A 204 -3.38 8.12 -24.73
N GLN A 205 -3.26 8.30 -26.04
CA GLN A 205 -4.14 9.15 -26.83
C GLN A 205 -5.08 8.32 -27.71
N VAL A 206 -6.08 8.95 -28.29
CA VAL A 206 -7.07 8.25 -29.14
C VAL A 206 -6.42 7.56 -30.34
N HIS A 207 -5.39 8.18 -30.93
CA HIS A 207 -4.67 7.61 -32.08
C HIS A 207 -3.80 6.40 -31.73
N ASP A 208 -3.58 6.13 -30.45
CA ASP A 208 -2.88 4.94 -29.97
C ASP A 208 -3.80 3.71 -29.91
N ILE A 209 -5.11 3.88 -30.16
CA ILE A 209 -6.12 2.83 -30.06
C ILE A 209 -6.65 2.52 -31.45
N GLU A 210 -6.42 1.28 -31.90
CA GLU A 210 -6.98 0.76 -33.14
C GLU A 210 -8.09 -0.24 -32.81
N LEU A 211 -9.24 -0.07 -33.48
CA LEU A 211 -10.40 -0.93 -33.32
C LEU A 211 -10.60 -1.73 -34.60
N GLU A 212 -10.57 -3.05 -34.48
CA GLU A 212 -10.93 -3.97 -35.56
C GLU A 212 -12.36 -4.44 -35.31
N THR A 213 -13.26 -4.12 -36.24
CA THR A 213 -14.66 -4.53 -36.20
C THR A 213 -14.95 -5.66 -37.17
N ASP A 214 -15.81 -6.58 -36.73
CA ASP A 214 -16.38 -7.63 -37.57
C ASP A 214 -17.18 -7.00 -38.73
N PRO A 215 -16.86 -7.30 -40.00
CA PRO A 215 -17.60 -6.77 -41.13
C PRO A 215 -19.06 -7.24 -41.20
N GLU A 216 -19.42 -8.37 -40.57
CA GLU A 216 -20.79 -8.91 -40.62
C GLU A 216 -21.67 -8.39 -39.47
N THR A 217 -21.11 -8.19 -38.28
CA THR A 217 -21.88 -7.82 -37.07
C THR A 217 -21.67 -6.37 -36.63
N GLY A 218 -20.65 -5.68 -37.16
CA GLY A 218 -20.25 -4.34 -36.74
C GLY A 218 -19.69 -4.27 -35.32
N LEU A 219 -19.47 -5.40 -34.67
CA LEU A 219 -18.94 -5.49 -33.30
C LEU A 219 -17.42 -5.39 -33.31
N VAL A 220 -16.86 -4.69 -32.33
CA VAL A 220 -15.40 -4.63 -32.13
C VAL A 220 -14.91 -6.02 -31.68
N ILE A 221 -14.08 -6.65 -32.51
CA ILE A 221 -13.44 -7.96 -32.23
C ILE A 221 -12.14 -7.75 -31.47
N THR A 222 -11.32 -6.80 -31.93
CA THR A 222 -9.98 -6.56 -31.39
C THR A 222 -9.79 -5.09 -31.08
N LEU A 223 -9.28 -4.80 -29.88
CA LEU A 223 -8.75 -3.49 -29.51
C LEU A 223 -7.23 -3.62 -29.41
N THR A 224 -6.52 -2.99 -30.33
CA THR A 224 -5.06 -2.93 -30.33
C THR A 224 -4.62 -1.61 -29.71
N LEU A 225 -3.77 -1.70 -28.68
CA LEU A 225 -3.22 -0.55 -27.99
C LEU A 225 -1.73 -0.40 -28.31
N HIS A 226 -1.37 0.68 -28.99
CA HIS A 226 0.01 1.08 -29.24
C HIS A 226 0.51 1.91 -28.06
N LEU A 227 1.58 1.48 -27.40
CA LEU A 227 2.11 2.23 -26.25
C LEU A 227 3.16 3.22 -26.74
N PRO A 228 2.96 4.56 -26.57
CA PRO A 228 3.94 5.56 -27.00
C PRO A 228 5.18 5.62 -26.11
N PHE A 229 5.30 4.73 -25.13
CA PHE A 229 6.38 4.64 -24.18
C PHE A 229 6.82 3.20 -23.97
N ARG A 230 8.10 3.01 -23.63
CA ARG A 230 8.64 1.70 -23.30
C ARG A 230 8.21 1.30 -21.88
N LYS A 231 7.52 0.17 -21.76
CA LYS A 231 7.33 -0.49 -20.45
C LYS A 231 8.67 -0.88 -19.86
N THR A 232 8.98 -0.40 -18.67
CA THR A 232 10.17 -0.83 -17.90
C THR A 232 9.89 -2.12 -17.13
N SER A 233 9.37 -3.17 -17.78
CA SER A 233 9.17 -4.49 -17.17
C SER A 233 10.13 -5.51 -17.79
N GLN A 234 10.82 -6.25 -16.92
CA GLN A 234 11.79 -7.30 -17.26
C GLN A 234 11.11 -8.55 -17.88
N PHE A 235 9.77 -8.62 -17.85
CA PHE A 235 8.97 -9.75 -18.36
C PHE A 235 7.89 -9.34 -19.37
N GLY A 236 7.92 -8.11 -19.90
CA GLY A 236 6.89 -7.58 -20.78
C GLY A 236 7.14 -7.82 -22.27
N GLY A 237 7.31 -9.08 -22.70
CA GLY A 237 7.44 -9.46 -24.10
C GLY A 237 6.20 -10.18 -24.60
N LYS A 238 5.40 -9.50 -25.47
CA LYS A 238 4.21 -10.00 -26.20
C LYS A 238 3.14 -10.69 -25.34
N LEU A 239 2.06 -9.96 -25.03
CA LEU A 239 0.77 -10.61 -24.76
C LEU A 239 0.31 -11.27 -26.07
N CYS A 240 0.29 -12.61 -26.09
CA CYS A 240 -0.40 -13.36 -27.13
C CYS A 240 -1.85 -12.88 -27.22
N SER A 241 -2.31 -12.62 -28.44
CA SER A 241 -3.72 -12.59 -28.81
C SER A 241 -4.42 -13.83 -28.25
N ARG A 242 -5.17 -13.67 -27.17
CA ARG A 242 -6.16 -14.67 -26.76
C ARG A 242 -7.49 -14.21 -27.31
N GLU A 243 -7.96 -14.95 -28.31
CA GLU A 243 -9.34 -14.88 -28.77
C GLU A 243 -10.27 -15.00 -27.55
N ILE A 244 -11.16 -14.03 -27.39
CA ILE A 244 -12.23 -14.08 -26.42
C ILE A 244 -13.23 -15.14 -26.94
N PRO A 245 -13.53 -16.22 -26.21
CA PRO A 245 -14.49 -17.21 -26.66
C PRO A 245 -15.86 -16.54 -26.85
N ARG A 246 -16.44 -16.70 -28.04
CA ARG A 246 -17.81 -16.27 -28.34
C ARG A 246 -18.77 -16.93 -27.34
N LEU A 247 -19.44 -16.13 -26.52
CA LEU A 247 -20.60 -16.54 -25.73
C LEU A 247 -21.79 -16.74 -26.67
N ASN A 248 -21.85 -17.89 -27.34
CA ASN A 248 -23.04 -18.33 -28.08
C ASN A 248 -23.27 -19.83 -27.86
N SER A 249 -23.97 -20.18 -26.79
CA SER A 249 -24.89 -21.32 -26.75
C SER A 249 -25.76 -21.29 -25.47
N ILE A 250 -26.77 -20.44 -25.48
CA ILE A 250 -28.03 -20.76 -24.79
C ILE A 250 -29.04 -20.98 -25.91
N VAL A 251 -29.01 -22.20 -26.46
CA VAL A 251 -30.14 -22.73 -27.21
C VAL A 251 -31.15 -23.17 -26.15
N ARG A 252 -32.31 -22.52 -26.18
CA ARG A 252 -33.52 -23.01 -25.54
C ARG A 252 -33.98 -24.23 -26.33
N ASP A 253 -34.13 -25.34 -25.63
CA ASP A 253 -35.25 -26.26 -25.82
C ASP A 253 -36.01 -26.32 -24.49
#